data_AF-A0A848LVT4-F1
#
_entry.id   AF-A0A848LVT4-F1
#
_cell.length_a   1.000
_cell.length_b   1.000
_cell.length_c   1.000
_cell.angle_alpha   90.00
_cell.angle_beta   90.00
_cell.angle_gamma   90.00
#
_symmetry.space_group_name_H-M   'P 1'
#
loop_
_entity.id
_entity.type
_entity.pdbx_description
1 polymer ?
#
loop_
_entity_poly.entity_id
_entity_poly.type
_entity_poly.pdbx_seq_one_letter_code
_entity_poly.pdbx_strand_id
1 'polypeptide(L)'
;MSKLAVLVIHGIEVDDPGLFDTALRKLSEHFGAQARTAPENALVVETVNWASVLEGAERSLLSRYGTSDAEEYWQALYDNVRSVNRGHESALVPLMLRMMRPSTRGMDLRYPGLRWLLVHFVGDIIAYQTNPSDPDIYTRIHREVALALGRLRARAGEDAPLCVISHSLGSIIASNYFYDLQVSRQTGRDIIETSVRAAQGTSPLERGETLSRMYTLGSPMALWSLRYRSVELNQPVQVPAQELERHHPGLGGEWLNFHDDDDIFAWPLQPLSAAYREAVRDCAVRLAGPLFSWTPLVHPFYWSDDAVMGPIGRSLADAWRRLGEKKPPVPTVAA
;
A
#
# COMPACT_ATOMS: atom_id res chain seq x y z
N MET A 1 -4.65 -25.02 9.94
CA MET A 1 -3.88 -23.93 10.59
C MET A 1 -4.47 -22.60 10.15
N SER A 2 -4.49 -21.60 11.02
CA SER A 2 -4.95 -20.26 10.65
C SER A 2 -4.04 -19.68 9.57
N LYS A 3 -4.63 -19.00 8.59
CA LYS A 3 -3.90 -18.27 7.55
C LYS A 3 -3.60 -16.84 8.00
N LEU A 4 -2.57 -16.24 7.45
CA LEU A 4 -2.32 -14.81 7.50
C LEU A 4 -3.06 -14.13 6.35
N ALA A 5 -3.73 -13.03 6.65
CA ALA A 5 -4.38 -12.17 5.69
C ALA A 5 -3.41 -11.06 5.28
N VAL A 6 -3.09 -10.94 3.99
CA VAL A 6 -2.19 -9.93 3.44
C VAL A 6 -2.99 -9.01 2.51
N LEU A 7 -3.16 -7.76 2.92
CA LEU A 7 -3.77 -6.72 2.11
C LEU A 7 -2.68 -5.89 1.42
N VAL A 8 -2.78 -5.73 0.10
CA VAL A 8 -1.85 -4.94 -0.69
C VAL A 8 -2.55 -3.70 -1.22
N ILE A 9 -2.01 -2.51 -0.92
CA ILE A 9 -2.56 -1.23 -1.38
C ILE A 9 -1.48 -0.46 -2.15
N HIS A 10 -1.63 -0.35 -3.46
CA HIS A 10 -0.71 0.43 -4.29
C HIS A 10 -1.08 1.93 -4.31
N GLY A 11 -0.18 2.77 -4.82
CA GLY A 11 -0.35 4.22 -4.87
C GLY A 11 -0.46 4.83 -6.26
N ILE A 12 -0.47 4.02 -7.33
CA ILE A 12 -0.51 4.51 -8.72
C ILE A 12 -1.65 3.84 -9.47
N GLU A 13 -2.40 4.60 -10.23
CA GLU A 13 -3.40 4.12 -11.18
C GLU A 13 -2.79 3.29 -12.32
N VAL A 14 -2.59 1.98 -12.11
CA VAL A 14 -2.23 1.03 -13.18
C VAL A 14 -3.20 -0.15 -13.13
N ASP A 15 -4.12 -0.21 -14.08
CA ASP A 15 -4.89 -1.42 -14.37
C ASP A 15 -3.99 -2.46 -15.08
N ASP A 16 -3.06 -3.03 -14.30
CA ASP A 16 -2.27 -4.20 -14.68
C ASP A 16 -2.58 -5.32 -13.69
N PRO A 17 -3.31 -6.36 -14.10
CA PRO A 17 -3.56 -7.54 -13.28
C PRO A 17 -2.27 -8.18 -12.75
N GLY A 18 -1.15 -8.02 -13.48
CA GLY A 18 0.16 -8.56 -13.10
C GLY A 18 1.05 -7.60 -12.30
N LEU A 19 0.53 -6.45 -11.86
CA LEU A 19 1.31 -5.41 -11.16
C LEU A 19 2.08 -5.97 -9.96
N PHE A 20 1.46 -6.91 -9.25
CA PHE A 20 2.02 -7.48 -8.01
C PHE A 20 2.69 -8.84 -8.22
N ASP A 21 2.68 -9.42 -9.42
CA ASP A 21 3.13 -10.81 -9.64
C ASP A 21 4.57 -11.01 -9.17
N THR A 22 5.46 -10.08 -9.52
CA THR A 22 6.88 -10.14 -9.11
C THR A 22 7.02 -10.01 -7.59
N ALA A 23 6.27 -9.09 -6.96
CA ALA A 23 6.29 -8.89 -5.52
C ALA A 23 5.78 -10.12 -4.78
N LEU A 24 4.62 -10.65 -5.17
CA LEU A 24 3.99 -11.80 -4.55
C LEU A 24 4.81 -13.07 -4.76
N ARG A 25 5.47 -13.22 -5.91
CA ARG A 25 6.42 -14.33 -6.14
C ARG A 25 7.60 -14.24 -5.18
N LYS A 26 8.28 -13.10 -5.09
CA LYS A 26 9.42 -12.91 -4.17
C LYS A 26 9.02 -13.07 -2.72
N LEU A 27 7.89 -12.48 -2.33
CA LEU A 27 7.31 -12.61 -0.99
C LEU A 27 7.08 -14.09 -0.65
N SER A 28 6.44 -14.83 -1.56
CA SER A 28 6.18 -16.26 -1.46
C SER A 28 7.47 -17.08 -1.36
N GLU A 29 8.50 -16.77 -2.15
CA GLU A 29 9.82 -17.42 -2.10
C GLU A 29 10.49 -17.26 -0.73
N HIS A 30 10.59 -16.02 -0.23
CA HIS A 30 11.22 -15.73 1.07
C HIS A 30 10.39 -16.29 2.23
N PHE A 31 9.06 -16.21 2.15
CA PHE A 31 8.16 -16.81 3.13
C PHE A 31 8.33 -18.33 3.16
N GLY A 32 8.24 -19.01 2.02
CA GLY A 32 8.27 -20.47 1.93
C GLY A 32 9.61 -21.06 2.39
N ALA A 33 10.71 -20.40 2.03
CA ALA A 33 12.05 -20.77 2.47
C ALA A 33 12.18 -20.77 4.00
N GLN A 34 11.58 -19.78 4.67
CA GLN A 34 11.58 -19.71 6.12
C GLN A 34 10.51 -20.63 6.71
N ALA A 35 9.24 -20.48 6.36
CA ALA A 35 8.12 -21.22 6.96
C ALA A 35 8.16 -22.74 6.71
N ARG A 36 8.92 -23.21 5.71
CA ARG A 36 8.99 -24.62 5.28
C ARG A 36 7.61 -25.19 4.92
N THR A 37 6.75 -24.35 4.35
CA THR A 37 5.42 -24.70 3.85
C THR A 37 5.17 -23.97 2.53
N ALA A 38 4.27 -24.50 1.72
CA ALA A 38 3.81 -23.82 0.52
C ALA A 38 3.01 -22.56 0.93
N PRO A 39 3.35 -21.35 0.43
CA PRO A 39 2.73 -20.09 0.85
C PRO A 39 1.20 -20.08 0.76
N GLU A 40 0.60 -20.74 -0.22
CA GLU A 40 -0.85 -20.83 -0.43
C GLU A 40 -1.61 -21.50 0.73
N ASN A 41 -0.92 -22.33 1.51
CA ASN A 41 -1.47 -22.98 2.69
C ASN A 41 -1.50 -22.05 3.91
N ALA A 42 -0.73 -20.97 3.88
CA ALA A 42 -0.45 -20.10 5.03
C ALA A 42 -0.84 -18.65 4.80
N LEU A 43 -0.83 -18.16 3.57
CA LEU A 43 -1.09 -16.78 3.19
C LEU A 43 -2.34 -16.70 2.32
N VAL A 44 -3.13 -15.65 2.54
CA VAL A 44 -4.17 -15.20 1.62
C VAL A 44 -3.86 -13.76 1.28
N VAL A 45 -3.72 -13.46 -0.01
CA VAL A 45 -3.39 -12.12 -0.49
C VAL A 45 -4.60 -11.51 -1.19
N GLU A 46 -4.91 -10.26 -0.88
CA GLU A 46 -5.91 -9.44 -1.57
C GLU A 46 -5.31 -8.09 -1.92
N THR A 47 -5.60 -7.60 -3.12
CA THR A 47 -5.17 -6.28 -3.60
C THR A 47 -6.35 -5.31 -3.58
N VAL A 48 -6.13 -4.07 -3.16
CA VAL A 48 -7.13 -3.01 -3.25
C VAL A 48 -7.03 -2.34 -4.62
N ASN A 49 -8.07 -2.46 -5.45
CA ASN A 49 -8.16 -1.77 -6.73
C ASN A 49 -8.98 -0.48 -6.58
N TRP A 50 -8.32 0.59 -6.15
CA TRP A 50 -8.95 1.90 -6.02
C TRP A 50 -8.71 2.81 -7.24
N ALA A 51 -7.82 2.42 -8.15
CA ALA A 51 -7.46 3.13 -9.38
C ALA A 51 -8.69 3.57 -10.20
N SER A 52 -9.68 2.69 -10.33
CA SER A 52 -10.93 2.97 -11.06
C SER A 52 -11.74 4.16 -10.53
N VAL A 53 -11.44 4.65 -9.32
CA VAL A 53 -12.08 5.83 -8.73
C VAL A 53 -11.65 7.12 -9.44
N LEU A 54 -10.38 7.21 -9.86
CA LEU A 54 -9.77 8.41 -10.44
C LEU A 54 -9.57 8.34 -11.96
N GLU A 55 -9.52 7.15 -12.54
CA GLU A 55 -9.19 6.93 -13.96
C GLU A 55 -9.99 7.79 -14.93
N GLY A 56 -11.31 7.86 -14.71
CA GLY A 56 -12.18 8.66 -15.55
C GLY A 56 -11.85 10.16 -15.51
N ALA A 57 -11.49 10.68 -14.33
CA ALA A 57 -11.18 12.09 -14.14
C ALA A 57 -9.82 12.46 -14.74
N GLU A 58 -8.80 11.62 -14.54
CA GLU A 58 -7.46 11.84 -15.10
C GLU A 58 -7.47 11.75 -16.62
N ARG A 59 -8.11 10.72 -17.17
CA ARG A 59 -8.27 10.56 -18.62
C ARG A 59 -9.03 11.75 -19.22
N SER A 60 -10.07 12.23 -18.54
CA SER A 60 -10.80 13.44 -18.95
C SER A 60 -9.91 14.68 -18.92
N LEU A 61 -9.06 14.83 -17.90
CA LEU A 61 -8.13 15.96 -17.81
C LEU A 61 -7.11 15.92 -18.95
N LEU A 62 -6.49 14.77 -19.19
CA LEU A 62 -5.50 14.62 -20.25
C LEU A 62 -6.11 14.80 -21.65
N SER A 63 -7.33 14.29 -21.88
CA SER A 63 -8.05 14.45 -23.15
C SER A 63 -8.49 15.88 -23.43
N ARG A 64 -8.57 16.76 -22.43
CA ARG A 64 -8.85 18.20 -22.65
C ARG A 64 -7.69 18.94 -23.29
N TYR A 65 -6.48 18.38 -23.20
CA TYR A 65 -5.24 19.00 -23.69
C TYR A 65 -4.52 18.14 -24.75
N GLY A 66 -5.16 17.04 -25.17
CA GLY A 66 -4.69 16.13 -26.20
C GLY A 66 -5.80 15.78 -27.19
N THR A 67 -5.42 15.52 -28.43
CA THR A 67 -6.29 14.99 -29.49
C THR A 67 -6.17 13.46 -29.54
N SER A 68 -7.02 12.78 -30.33
CA SER A 68 -6.95 11.33 -30.55
C SER A 68 -5.57 10.83 -31.00
N ASP A 69 -4.78 11.67 -31.68
CA ASP A 69 -3.41 11.35 -32.11
C ASP A 69 -2.43 11.10 -30.94
N ALA A 70 -2.80 11.45 -29.70
CA ALA A 70 -1.97 11.24 -28.51
C ALA A 70 -2.18 9.88 -27.82
N GLU A 71 -3.22 9.11 -28.18
CA GLU A 71 -3.56 7.84 -27.51
C GLU A 71 -2.44 6.81 -27.57
N GLU A 72 -1.81 6.64 -28.75
CA GLU A 72 -0.66 5.73 -28.91
C GLU A 72 0.51 6.14 -28.00
N TYR A 73 0.74 7.44 -27.83
CA TYR A 73 1.81 7.94 -26.95
C TYR A 73 1.52 7.62 -25.48
N TRP A 74 0.27 7.80 -25.04
CA TRP A 74 -0.16 7.44 -23.68
C TRP A 74 -0.03 5.94 -23.43
N GLN A 75 -0.56 5.11 -24.31
CA GLN A 75 -0.45 3.66 -24.21
C GLN A 75 1.01 3.23 -24.05
N ALA A 76 1.90 3.84 -24.82
CA ALA A 76 3.31 3.51 -24.78
C ALA A 76 3.99 3.96 -23.46
N LEU A 77 3.53 5.04 -22.80
CA LEU A 77 3.98 5.38 -21.45
C LEU A 77 3.50 4.34 -20.43
N TYR A 78 2.23 3.93 -20.46
CA TYR A 78 1.70 2.88 -19.59
C TYR A 78 2.43 1.55 -19.77
N ASP A 79 2.71 1.13 -21.00
CA ASP A 79 3.43 -0.11 -21.29
C ASP A 79 4.86 -0.09 -20.74
N ASN A 80 5.54 1.06 -20.81
CA ASN A 80 6.86 1.21 -20.22
C ASN A 80 6.80 1.10 -18.68
N VAL A 81 5.85 1.79 -18.04
CA VAL A 81 5.66 1.71 -16.57
C VAL A 81 5.35 0.28 -16.15
N ARG A 82 4.47 -0.41 -16.89
CA ARG A 82 4.16 -1.82 -16.69
C ARG A 82 5.40 -2.70 -16.75
N SER A 83 6.27 -2.49 -17.73
CA SER A 83 7.53 -3.23 -17.86
C SER A 83 8.50 -2.93 -16.70
N VAL A 84 8.59 -1.68 -16.26
CA VAL A 84 9.38 -1.27 -15.10
C VAL A 84 8.88 -1.98 -13.83
N ASN A 85 7.57 -1.98 -13.59
CA ASN A 85 6.95 -2.64 -12.43
C ASN A 85 7.21 -4.15 -12.38
N ARG A 86 7.38 -4.79 -13.55
CA ARG A 86 7.74 -6.21 -13.65
C ARG A 86 9.22 -6.47 -13.34
N GLY A 87 10.03 -5.43 -13.12
CA GLY A 87 11.46 -5.50 -12.82
C GLY A 87 12.37 -5.33 -14.03
N HIS A 88 11.85 -4.91 -15.20
CA HIS A 88 12.70 -4.67 -16.37
C HIS A 88 13.29 -3.26 -16.35
N GLU A 89 14.47 -3.10 -15.72
CA GLU A 89 15.18 -1.81 -15.64
C GLU A 89 15.43 -1.16 -17.00
N SER A 90 15.65 -1.94 -18.06
CA SER A 90 15.87 -1.41 -19.41
C SER A 90 14.69 -0.62 -19.97
N ALA A 91 13.48 -0.81 -19.43
CA ALA A 91 12.29 -0.04 -19.81
C ALA A 91 12.30 1.40 -19.28
N LEU A 92 13.19 1.74 -18.34
CA LEU A 92 13.38 3.12 -17.87
C LEU A 92 13.89 4.04 -18.97
N VAL A 93 14.80 3.57 -19.83
CA VAL A 93 15.38 4.39 -20.91
C VAL A 93 14.30 4.89 -21.89
N PRO A 94 13.46 4.04 -22.51
CA PRO A 94 12.41 4.52 -23.38
C PRO A 94 11.34 5.31 -22.62
N LEU A 95 11.09 5.03 -21.34
CA LEU A 95 10.21 5.85 -20.50
C LEU A 95 10.74 7.27 -20.35
N MET A 96 12.00 7.43 -19.94
CA MET A 96 12.67 8.72 -19.78
C MET A 96 12.70 9.51 -21.10
N LEU A 97 13.07 8.86 -22.20
CA LEU A 97 13.10 9.52 -23.52
C LEU A 97 11.72 10.04 -23.92
N ARG A 98 10.65 9.28 -23.62
CA ARG A 98 9.28 9.73 -23.87
C ARG A 98 8.87 10.86 -22.93
N MET A 99 9.20 10.78 -21.65
CA MET A 99 8.89 11.82 -20.67
C MET A 99 9.54 13.16 -21.01
N MET A 100 10.81 13.14 -21.42
CA MET A 100 11.59 14.33 -21.75
C MET A 100 11.28 14.92 -23.12
N ARG A 101 10.44 14.28 -23.93
CA ARG A 101 10.10 14.75 -25.26
C ARG A 101 9.34 16.09 -25.17
N PRO A 102 9.87 17.19 -25.75
CA PRO A 102 9.26 18.51 -25.58
C PRO A 102 7.88 18.64 -26.22
N SER A 103 7.61 17.89 -27.29
CA SER A 103 6.33 17.88 -27.99
C SER A 103 6.05 16.52 -28.63
N THR A 104 4.77 16.17 -28.69
CA THR A 104 4.25 15.00 -29.41
C THR A 104 3.13 15.45 -30.32
N ARG A 105 2.89 14.69 -31.39
CA ARG A 105 1.74 14.95 -32.26
C ARG A 105 0.46 14.78 -31.45
N GLY A 106 -0.47 15.70 -31.65
CA GLY A 106 -1.75 15.67 -30.96
C GLY A 106 -1.74 16.20 -29.53
N MET A 107 -0.67 16.84 -29.07
CA MET A 107 -0.60 17.51 -27.76
C MET A 107 -0.40 19.01 -27.92
N ASP A 108 -1.24 19.80 -27.27
CA ASP A 108 -1.15 21.27 -27.34
C ASP A 108 -0.09 21.83 -26.38
N LEU A 109 0.26 21.06 -25.35
CA LEU A 109 1.18 21.47 -24.29
C LEU A 109 2.56 20.81 -24.43
N ARG A 110 3.61 21.58 -24.11
CA ARG A 110 4.98 21.04 -24.04
C ARG A 110 5.13 20.03 -22.90
N TYR A 111 6.08 19.12 -23.04
CA TYR A 111 6.39 18.06 -22.06
C TYR A 111 5.14 17.25 -21.63
N PRO A 112 4.45 16.62 -22.59
CA PRO A 112 3.24 15.84 -22.32
C PRO A 112 3.52 14.67 -21.36
N GLY A 113 4.67 13.99 -21.48
CA GLY A 113 5.01 12.88 -20.59
C GLY A 113 5.33 13.31 -19.15
N LEU A 114 5.96 14.47 -18.92
CA LEU A 114 6.12 15.01 -17.56
C LEU A 114 4.79 15.46 -16.96
N ARG A 115 3.86 15.98 -17.77
CA ARG A 115 2.50 16.31 -17.31
C ARG A 115 1.72 15.06 -16.95
N TRP A 116 1.82 14.03 -17.78
CA TRP A 116 1.24 12.72 -17.49
C TRP A 116 1.76 12.17 -16.15
N LEU A 117 3.08 12.22 -15.91
CA LEU A 117 3.64 11.86 -14.60
C LEU A 117 3.04 12.71 -13.48
N LEU A 118 3.00 14.02 -13.63
CA LEU A 118 2.51 14.92 -12.59
C LEU A 118 1.03 14.66 -12.26
N VAL A 119 0.20 14.35 -13.25
CA VAL A 119 -1.21 13.96 -13.06
C VAL A 119 -1.27 12.67 -12.23
N HIS A 120 -0.66 11.58 -12.67
CA HIS A 120 -0.76 10.28 -12.00
C HIS A 120 -0.03 10.18 -10.64
N PHE A 121 0.81 11.17 -10.29
CA PHE A 121 1.50 11.19 -8.99
C PHE A 121 0.94 12.28 -8.06
N VAL A 122 0.99 13.54 -8.51
CA VAL A 122 0.56 14.68 -7.70
C VAL A 122 -0.94 14.89 -7.80
N GLY A 123 -1.54 14.62 -8.96
CA GLY A 123 -2.99 14.66 -9.16
C GLY A 123 -3.71 13.71 -8.20
N ASP A 124 -3.27 12.46 -8.08
CA ASP A 124 -3.79 11.49 -7.11
C ASP A 124 -3.75 12.00 -5.66
N ILE A 125 -2.62 12.58 -5.24
CA ILE A 125 -2.44 13.18 -3.90
C ILE A 125 -3.42 14.35 -3.67
N ILE A 126 -3.64 15.19 -4.69
CA ILE A 126 -4.58 16.31 -4.63
C ILE A 126 -6.03 15.79 -4.59
N ALA A 127 -6.35 14.81 -5.43
CA ALA A 127 -7.68 14.27 -5.61
C ALA A 127 -8.14 13.45 -4.40
N TYR A 128 -7.21 12.82 -3.66
CA TYR A 128 -7.51 12.06 -2.45
C TYR A 128 -8.02 12.90 -1.26
N GLN A 129 -8.13 14.23 -1.40
CA GLN A 129 -8.66 15.10 -0.36
C GLN A 129 -10.19 15.12 -0.35
N THR A 130 -10.77 15.38 0.84
CA THR A 130 -12.21 15.52 0.98
C THR A 130 -12.72 16.78 0.28
N ASN A 131 -13.65 16.61 -0.66
CA ASN A 131 -14.27 17.71 -1.39
C ASN A 131 -15.74 17.88 -0.98
N PRO A 132 -16.15 19.06 -0.47
CA PRO A 132 -17.55 19.31 -0.11
C PRO A 132 -18.56 19.26 -1.27
N SER A 133 -18.09 19.30 -2.53
CA SER A 133 -18.96 19.48 -3.72
C SER A 133 -19.23 18.20 -4.52
N ASP A 134 -18.59 17.08 -4.20
CA ASP A 134 -18.71 15.79 -4.93
C ASP A 134 -18.60 14.65 -3.91
N PRO A 135 -19.51 13.64 -3.88
CA PRO A 135 -19.38 12.46 -3.02
C PRO A 135 -17.97 11.87 -3.08
N ASP A 136 -17.33 12.05 -1.94
CA ASP A 136 -15.91 12.15 -1.69
C ASP A 136 -15.05 10.99 -2.26
N ILE A 137 -14.03 11.34 -3.05
CA ILE A 137 -13.02 10.40 -3.59
C ILE A 137 -12.40 9.59 -2.45
N TYR A 138 -12.12 10.24 -1.31
CA TYR A 138 -11.60 9.57 -0.12
C TYR A 138 -12.55 8.47 0.36
N THR A 139 -13.85 8.79 0.48
CA THR A 139 -14.92 7.84 0.84
C THR A 139 -15.01 6.67 -0.15
N ARG A 140 -14.95 6.92 -1.46
CA ARG A 140 -15.00 5.86 -2.50
C ARG A 140 -13.78 4.94 -2.41
N ILE A 141 -12.58 5.49 -2.22
CA ILE A 141 -11.34 4.70 -2.06
C ILE A 141 -11.42 3.87 -0.78
N HIS A 142 -11.87 4.45 0.34
CA HIS A 142 -12.04 3.73 1.60
C HIS A 142 -13.07 2.61 1.52
N ARG A 143 -14.11 2.78 0.71
CA ARG A 143 -15.07 1.70 0.40
C ARG A 143 -14.41 0.53 -0.32
N GLU A 144 -13.51 0.78 -1.28
CA GLU A 144 -12.75 -0.29 -1.94
C GLU A 144 -11.84 -1.06 -0.96
N VAL A 145 -11.24 -0.35 0.00
CA VAL A 145 -10.48 -1.00 1.10
C VAL A 145 -11.39 -1.90 1.93
N ALA A 146 -12.58 -1.43 2.32
CA ALA A 146 -13.55 -2.20 3.10
C ALA A 146 -14.00 -3.47 2.34
N LEU A 147 -14.31 -3.35 1.04
CA LEU A 147 -14.70 -4.47 0.19
C LEU A 147 -13.56 -5.48 0.02
N ALA A 148 -12.32 -5.03 -0.14
CA ALA A 148 -11.15 -5.89 -0.19
C ALA A 148 -10.95 -6.67 1.11
N LEU A 149 -11.09 -6.02 2.27
CA LEU A 149 -11.07 -6.71 3.57
C LEU A 149 -12.16 -7.78 3.68
N GLY A 150 -13.36 -7.53 3.14
CA GLY A 150 -14.42 -8.54 3.10
C GLY A 150 -14.10 -9.75 2.22
N ARG A 151 -13.46 -9.55 1.06
CA ARG A 151 -12.96 -10.64 0.19
C ARG A 151 -11.81 -11.40 0.85
N LEU A 152 -10.95 -10.69 1.56
CA LEU A 152 -9.82 -11.26 2.30
C LEU A 152 -10.32 -12.13 3.47
N ARG A 153 -11.28 -11.62 4.26
CA ARG A 153 -12.00 -12.37 5.30
C ARG A 153 -12.58 -13.68 4.76
N ALA A 154 -13.32 -13.62 3.65
CA ALA A 154 -14.01 -14.79 3.09
C ALA A 154 -13.05 -15.95 2.77
N ARG A 155 -11.76 -15.65 2.52
CA ARG A 155 -10.74 -16.64 2.16
C ARG A 155 -9.77 -16.97 3.31
N ALA A 156 -9.50 -16.02 4.21
CA ALA A 156 -8.54 -16.16 5.31
C ALA A 156 -9.19 -16.56 6.65
N GLY A 157 -10.45 -16.19 6.86
CA GLY A 157 -11.18 -16.30 8.13
C GLY A 157 -11.42 -14.96 8.81
N GLU A 158 -12.42 -14.90 9.70
CA GLU A 158 -12.86 -13.69 10.42
C GLU A 158 -11.82 -13.10 11.35
N ASP A 159 -11.04 -13.99 11.98
CA ASP A 159 -10.01 -13.63 12.93
C ASP A 159 -8.60 -13.76 12.32
N ALA A 160 -8.41 -13.86 11.01
CA ALA A 160 -7.05 -14.01 10.48
C ALA A 160 -6.18 -12.78 10.84
N PRO A 161 -4.93 -12.95 11.31
CA PRO A 161 -4.03 -11.82 11.52
C PRO A 161 -3.80 -11.08 10.22
N LEU A 162 -3.99 -9.77 10.26
CA LEU A 162 -3.90 -8.89 9.12
C LEU A 162 -2.48 -8.30 9.03
N CYS A 163 -1.94 -8.36 7.82
CA CYS A 163 -0.75 -7.67 7.38
C CYS A 163 -1.14 -6.73 6.24
N VAL A 164 -0.64 -5.50 6.27
CA VAL A 164 -0.87 -4.52 5.19
C VAL A 164 0.48 -4.19 4.56
N ILE A 165 0.59 -4.37 3.24
CA ILE A 165 1.73 -3.91 2.45
C ILE A 165 1.22 -2.78 1.56
N SER A 166 1.74 -1.59 1.77
CA SER A 166 1.26 -0.38 1.10
C SER A 166 2.40 0.38 0.44
N HIS A 167 2.16 0.93 -0.74
CA HIS A 167 3.17 1.63 -1.54
C HIS A 167 2.67 3.01 -1.91
N SER A 168 3.56 4.00 -1.82
CA SER A 168 3.27 5.38 -2.25
C SER A 168 1.99 5.92 -1.61
N LEU A 169 1.05 6.51 -2.39
CA LEU A 169 -0.25 6.96 -1.89
C LEU A 169 -1.05 5.86 -1.16
N GLY A 170 -0.87 4.58 -1.54
CA GLY A 170 -1.45 3.45 -0.82
C GLY A 170 -1.05 3.40 0.66
N SER A 171 0.15 3.89 1.01
CA SER A 171 0.60 4.02 2.41
C SER A 171 -0.25 5.01 3.20
N ILE A 172 -0.64 6.10 2.55
CA ILE A 172 -1.53 7.10 3.13
C ILE A 172 -2.95 6.53 3.28
N ILE A 173 -3.47 5.91 2.22
CA ILE A 173 -4.81 5.31 2.22
C ILE A 173 -4.91 4.28 3.36
N ALA A 174 -3.91 3.39 3.47
CA ALA A 174 -3.82 2.44 4.56
C ALA A 174 -3.80 3.14 5.92
N SER A 175 -2.89 4.11 6.11
CA SER A 175 -2.75 4.82 7.38
C SER A 175 -4.06 5.48 7.80
N ASN A 176 -4.69 6.26 6.90
CA ASN A 176 -5.95 6.95 7.17
C ASN A 176 -7.07 5.95 7.49
N TYR A 177 -7.24 4.90 6.69
CA TYR A 177 -8.31 3.91 6.88
C TYR A 177 -8.20 3.25 8.27
N PHE A 178 -7.03 2.71 8.62
CA PHE A 178 -6.85 2.04 9.91
C PHE A 178 -6.84 3.02 11.09
N TYR A 179 -6.33 4.24 10.90
CA TYR A 179 -6.39 5.29 11.91
C TYR A 179 -7.85 5.65 12.24
N ASP A 180 -8.70 5.86 11.23
CA ASP A 180 -10.11 6.21 11.42
C ASP A 180 -10.87 5.08 12.13
N LEU A 181 -10.58 3.81 11.81
CA LEU A 181 -11.11 2.65 12.54
C LEU A 181 -10.73 2.67 14.02
N GLN A 182 -9.46 2.97 14.33
CA GLN A 182 -8.95 3.03 15.70
C GLN A 182 -9.56 4.21 16.47
N VAL A 183 -9.57 5.42 15.89
CA VAL A 183 -10.12 6.62 16.52
C VAL A 183 -11.63 6.49 16.75
N SER A 184 -12.37 6.00 15.75
CA SER A 184 -13.82 5.78 15.89
C SER A 184 -14.13 4.86 17.07
N ARG A 185 -13.34 3.80 17.24
CA ARG A 185 -13.49 2.85 18.35
C ARG A 185 -13.09 3.43 19.70
N GLN A 186 -11.92 4.08 19.77
CA GLN A 186 -11.38 4.62 21.02
C GLN A 186 -12.21 5.78 21.57
N THR A 187 -12.73 6.63 20.69
CA THR A 187 -13.48 7.84 21.08
C THR A 187 -15.00 7.63 21.09
N GLY A 188 -15.49 6.55 20.48
CA GLY A 188 -16.92 6.32 20.26
C GLY A 188 -17.56 7.27 19.24
N ARG A 189 -16.76 8.10 18.55
CA ARG A 189 -17.27 9.03 17.54
C ARG A 189 -17.49 8.30 16.22
N ASP A 190 -18.64 8.54 15.60
CA ASP A 190 -18.91 8.06 14.25
C ASP A 190 -18.27 9.01 13.22
N ILE A 191 -17.02 8.71 12.87
CA ILE A 191 -16.24 9.46 11.87
C ILE A 191 -16.11 8.71 10.54
N ILE A 192 -16.61 7.48 10.48
CA ILE A 192 -16.57 6.63 9.28
C ILE A 192 -17.85 6.89 8.50
N GLU A 193 -17.71 7.27 7.24
CA GLU A 193 -18.85 7.56 6.37
C GLU A 193 -19.77 6.34 6.21
N THR A 194 -21.08 6.60 6.05
CA THR A 194 -22.14 5.57 6.08
C THR A 194 -21.96 4.50 5.00
N SER A 195 -21.57 4.87 3.78
CA SER A 195 -21.32 3.92 2.69
C SER A 195 -20.06 3.07 2.92
N VAL A 196 -19.02 3.62 3.55
CA VAL A 196 -17.84 2.84 3.98
C VAL A 196 -18.25 1.85 5.06
N ARG A 197 -19.01 2.31 6.06
CA ARG A 197 -19.53 1.46 7.14
C ARG A 197 -20.46 0.37 6.63
N ALA A 198 -21.27 0.64 5.62
CA ALA A 198 -22.15 -0.34 4.98
C ALA A 198 -21.37 -1.40 4.17
N ALA A 199 -20.23 -1.02 3.58
CA ALA A 199 -19.32 -1.96 2.93
C ALA A 199 -18.44 -2.72 3.92
N GLN A 200 -18.19 -2.14 5.10
CA GLN A 200 -17.44 -2.76 6.17
C GLN A 200 -18.25 -3.87 6.83
N GLY A 201 -17.69 -5.07 6.92
CA GLY A 201 -18.29 -6.15 7.68
C GLY A 201 -18.03 -6.04 9.19
N THR A 202 -18.51 -7.01 9.94
CA THR A 202 -18.47 -7.00 11.42
C THR A 202 -17.36 -7.87 12.00
N SER A 203 -16.57 -8.58 11.18
CA SER A 203 -15.49 -9.43 11.69
C SER A 203 -14.33 -8.63 12.28
N PRO A 204 -13.54 -9.21 13.20
CA PRO A 204 -12.31 -8.58 13.69
C PRO A 204 -11.33 -8.16 12.58
N LEU A 205 -11.18 -8.97 11.53
CA LEU A 205 -10.35 -8.61 10.37
C LEU A 205 -10.88 -7.36 9.65
N GLU A 206 -12.18 -7.31 9.32
CA GLU A 206 -12.79 -6.17 8.63
C GLU A 206 -12.84 -4.90 9.49
N ARG A 207 -12.84 -5.05 10.82
CA ARG A 207 -12.70 -3.95 11.77
C ARG A 207 -11.24 -3.55 12.02
N GLY A 208 -10.26 -4.20 11.38
CA GLY A 208 -8.84 -3.92 11.59
C GLY A 208 -8.32 -4.27 12.99
N GLU A 209 -9.08 -5.04 13.78
CA GLU A 209 -8.69 -5.47 15.13
C GLU A 209 -7.58 -6.52 15.12
N THR A 210 -7.40 -7.21 13.99
CA THR A 210 -6.34 -8.20 13.80
C THR A 210 -5.11 -7.63 13.09
N LEU A 211 -5.02 -6.31 12.91
CA LEU A 211 -3.85 -5.65 12.30
C LEU A 211 -2.60 -5.94 13.15
N SER A 212 -1.70 -6.72 12.60
CA SER A 212 -0.45 -7.11 13.25
C SER A 212 0.77 -6.49 12.59
N ARG A 213 0.72 -6.28 11.28
CA ARG A 213 1.86 -5.82 10.48
C ARG A 213 1.45 -4.74 9.50
N MET A 214 2.31 -3.74 9.36
CA MET A 214 2.19 -2.70 8.36
C MET A 214 3.54 -2.46 7.70
N TYR A 215 3.58 -2.48 6.39
CA TYR A 215 4.79 -2.25 5.62
C TYR A 215 4.52 -1.11 4.65
N THR A 216 5.21 0.00 4.81
CA THR A 216 5.08 1.17 3.92
C THR A 216 6.29 1.23 3.00
N LEU A 217 6.05 1.31 1.70
CA LEU A 217 7.06 1.28 0.65
C LEU A 217 7.02 2.61 -0.09
N GLY A 218 8.14 3.34 -0.16
CA GLY A 218 8.18 4.59 -0.91
C GLY A 218 7.17 5.63 -0.40
N SER A 219 6.98 5.73 0.92
CA SER A 219 5.84 6.43 1.51
C SER A 219 5.98 7.97 1.47
N PRO A 220 5.01 8.71 0.89
CA PRO A 220 4.97 10.17 0.93
C PRO A 220 4.42 10.71 2.26
N MET A 221 4.28 9.88 3.29
CA MET A 221 3.60 10.27 4.53
C MET A 221 4.29 11.40 5.29
N ALA A 222 5.62 11.51 5.19
CA ALA A 222 6.32 12.66 5.74
C ALA A 222 5.94 13.96 5.02
N LEU A 223 5.76 13.94 3.70
CA LEU A 223 5.29 15.10 2.94
C LEU A 223 3.80 15.39 3.23
N TRP A 224 3.01 14.32 3.31
CA TRP A 224 1.59 14.34 3.65
C TRP A 224 1.36 14.93 5.05
N SER A 225 2.37 14.90 5.92
CA SER A 225 2.32 15.47 7.26
C SER A 225 2.00 16.97 7.27
N LEU A 226 2.37 17.70 6.21
CA LEU A 226 2.22 19.15 6.10
C LEU A 226 0.76 19.64 6.19
N ARG A 227 -0.23 18.76 5.98
CA ARG A 227 -1.65 19.12 6.14
C ARG A 227 -2.12 19.20 7.59
N TYR A 228 -1.37 18.60 8.51
CA TYR A 228 -1.75 18.51 9.91
C TYR A 228 -1.07 19.61 10.71
N ARG A 229 -1.79 20.20 11.67
CA ARG A 229 -1.14 21.03 12.70
C ARG A 229 -0.29 20.10 13.55
N SER A 230 0.89 20.54 14.00
CA SER A 230 1.90 19.70 14.69
C SER A 230 1.41 18.81 15.84
N VAL A 231 0.21 19.07 16.39
CA VAL A 231 -0.44 18.25 17.42
C VAL A 231 -1.06 16.96 16.85
N GLU A 232 -1.62 16.99 15.64
CA GLU A 232 -2.29 15.84 14.99
C GLU A 232 -1.29 14.81 14.43
N LEU A 233 -0.06 15.23 14.13
CA LEU A 233 1.04 14.34 13.72
C LEU A 233 1.59 13.45 14.82
N ASN A 234 1.10 13.61 16.05
CA ASN A 234 1.62 12.88 17.20
C ASN A 234 0.96 11.51 17.42
N GLN A 235 0.07 11.06 16.53
CA GLN A 235 -0.63 9.78 16.68
C GLN A 235 -0.50 8.96 15.38
N PRO A 236 0.53 8.12 15.25
CA PRO A 236 0.58 7.11 14.19
C PRO A 236 -0.52 6.06 14.40
N VAL A 237 -0.84 5.30 13.35
CA VAL A 237 -1.63 4.06 13.48
C VAL A 237 -0.95 3.13 14.48
N GLN A 238 -1.73 2.54 15.38
CA GLN A 238 -1.21 1.54 16.31
C GLN A 238 -1.01 0.21 15.58
N VAL A 239 0.24 -0.24 15.50
CA VAL A 239 0.63 -1.54 14.94
C VAL A 239 1.50 -2.24 15.97
N PRO A 240 1.03 -3.34 16.60
CA PRO A 240 -0.25 -4.00 16.34
C PRO A 240 -1.46 -3.18 16.82
N ALA A 241 -2.64 -3.49 16.30
CA ALA A 241 -3.90 -2.99 16.86
C ALA A 241 -4.04 -3.44 18.32
N GLN A 242 -4.65 -2.59 19.16
CA GLN A 242 -4.80 -2.83 20.60
C GLN A 242 -5.52 -4.15 20.91
N GLU A 243 -6.47 -4.54 20.06
CA GLU A 243 -7.30 -5.75 20.20
C GLU A 243 -6.59 -7.00 19.70
N LEU A 244 -5.42 -6.87 19.06
CA LEU A 244 -4.69 -8.03 18.54
C LEU A 244 -4.39 -9.02 19.66
N GLU A 245 -4.03 -8.55 20.86
CA GLU A 245 -3.71 -9.43 21.98
C GLU A 245 -4.92 -10.27 22.43
N ARG A 246 -6.15 -9.80 22.22
CA ARG A 246 -7.37 -10.56 22.49
C ARG A 246 -7.55 -11.69 21.47
N HIS A 247 -7.24 -11.42 20.21
CA HIS A 247 -7.50 -12.33 19.09
C HIS A 247 -6.34 -13.32 18.85
N HIS A 248 -5.11 -12.83 18.97
CA HIS A 248 -3.85 -13.56 18.78
C HIS A 248 -2.84 -13.13 19.85
N PRO A 249 -3.01 -13.60 21.09
CA PRO A 249 -2.12 -13.22 22.19
C PRO A 249 -0.66 -13.45 21.79
N GLY A 250 0.29 -12.62 22.18
CA GLY A 250 1.72 -12.84 21.95
C GLY A 250 2.18 -12.95 20.50
N LEU A 251 1.34 -12.66 19.50
CA LEU A 251 1.78 -12.59 18.09
C LEU A 251 2.78 -11.44 17.89
N GLY A 252 2.56 -10.34 18.63
CA GLY A 252 3.28 -9.08 18.48
C GLY A 252 2.92 -8.36 17.18
N GLY A 253 3.44 -7.15 17.01
CA GLY A 253 3.32 -6.42 15.77
C GLY A 253 4.62 -5.84 15.27
N GLU A 254 4.60 -5.37 14.03
CA GLU A 254 5.74 -4.78 13.36
C GLU A 254 5.27 -3.76 12.33
N TRP A 255 5.89 -2.58 12.34
CA TRP A 255 5.78 -1.61 11.25
C TRP A 255 7.16 -1.24 10.71
N LEU A 256 7.42 -1.59 9.44
CA LEU A 256 8.62 -1.14 8.71
C LEU A 256 8.25 -0.13 7.63
N ASN A 257 9.05 0.93 7.54
CA ASN A 257 8.98 1.89 6.44
C ASN A 257 10.23 1.79 5.58
N PHE A 258 10.07 1.30 4.35
CA PHE A 258 11.14 1.19 3.38
C PHE A 258 11.22 2.47 2.57
N HIS A 259 12.40 3.08 2.54
CA HIS A 259 12.69 4.25 1.72
C HIS A 259 14.04 4.07 1.02
N ASP A 260 14.14 4.59 -0.19
CA ASP A 260 15.39 4.79 -0.89
C ASP A 260 15.77 6.27 -0.81
N ASP A 261 17.03 6.58 -0.57
CA ASP A 261 17.52 7.96 -0.48
C ASP A 261 17.38 8.72 -1.82
N ASP A 262 17.33 8.00 -2.95
CA ASP A 262 17.11 8.54 -4.29
C ASP A 262 15.62 8.66 -4.67
N ASP A 263 14.73 8.10 -3.85
CA ASP A 263 13.28 8.27 -4.00
C ASP A 263 12.80 9.54 -3.30
N ILE A 264 12.69 10.62 -4.07
CA ILE A 264 12.30 11.95 -3.56
C ILE A 264 10.92 11.99 -2.88
N PHE A 265 10.07 10.98 -3.12
CA PHE A 265 8.77 10.87 -2.49
C PHE A 265 8.83 10.08 -1.17
N ALA A 266 9.86 9.27 -0.96
CA ALA A 266 10.01 8.42 0.20
C ALA A 266 10.91 9.07 1.27
N TRP A 267 10.34 9.28 2.44
CA TRP A 267 11.05 9.92 3.54
C TRP A 267 10.95 9.04 4.79
N PRO A 268 11.95 9.08 5.68
CA PRO A 268 11.87 8.42 6.97
C PRO A 268 10.73 9.02 7.81
N LEU A 269 10.04 8.17 8.56
CA LEU A 269 8.86 8.55 9.36
C LEU A 269 9.21 8.79 10.83
N GLN A 270 10.26 8.14 11.35
CA GLN A 270 10.72 8.32 12.72
C GLN A 270 11.02 9.80 13.08
N PRO A 271 11.55 10.65 12.19
CA PRO A 271 11.77 12.06 12.49
C PRO A 271 10.49 12.87 12.74
N LEU A 272 9.31 12.38 12.34
CA LEU A 272 8.05 13.15 12.41
C LEU A 272 7.62 13.45 13.85
N SER A 273 7.76 12.49 14.77
CA SER A 273 7.42 12.68 16.19
C SER A 273 8.01 11.59 17.09
N ALA A 274 7.91 11.76 18.42
CA ALA A 274 8.28 10.70 19.36
C ALA A 274 7.41 9.44 19.18
N ALA A 275 6.12 9.61 18.92
CA ALA A 275 5.21 8.50 18.70
C ALA A 275 5.57 7.70 17.43
N TYR A 276 5.97 8.38 16.34
CA TYR A 276 6.48 7.68 15.16
C TYR A 276 7.78 6.91 15.47
N ARG A 277 8.72 7.48 16.23
CA ARG A 277 9.95 6.74 16.64
C ARG A 277 9.66 5.42 17.36
N GLU A 278 8.59 5.37 18.14
CA GLU A 278 8.17 4.18 18.87
C GLU A 278 7.38 3.20 17.99
N ALA A 279 6.57 3.71 17.07
CA ALA A 279 5.66 2.91 16.25
C ALA A 279 6.30 2.28 15.01
N VAL A 280 7.26 2.96 14.37
CA VAL A 280 7.83 2.54 13.07
C VAL A 280 9.34 2.39 13.11
N ARG A 281 9.85 1.42 12.34
CA ARG A 281 11.27 1.28 12.05
C ARG A 281 11.53 1.65 10.59
N ASP A 282 12.25 2.74 10.37
CA ASP A 282 12.72 3.12 9.03
C ASP A 282 13.82 2.17 8.56
N CYS A 283 13.73 1.76 7.30
CA CYS A 283 14.61 0.82 6.63
C CYS A 283 15.08 1.44 5.30
N ALA A 284 16.29 2.02 5.30
CA ALA A 284 16.91 2.50 4.08
C ALA A 284 17.25 1.30 3.17
N VAL A 285 16.84 1.37 1.91
CA VAL A 285 17.15 0.40 0.85
C VAL A 285 17.78 1.11 -0.33
N ARG A 286 18.42 0.33 -1.20
CA ARG A 286 18.93 0.84 -2.48
C ARG A 286 18.32 0.02 -3.59
N LEU A 287 17.43 0.66 -4.33
CA LEU A 287 16.60 0.10 -5.38
C LEU A 287 17.25 0.32 -6.75
N ALA A 288 16.93 -0.59 -7.66
CA ALA A 288 17.48 -0.67 -9.02
C ALA A 288 18.99 -0.95 -9.08
N GLY A 289 19.43 -1.48 -10.22
CA GLY A 289 20.82 -1.67 -10.56
C GLY A 289 21.61 -0.35 -10.64
N PRO A 290 22.96 -0.44 -10.68
CA PRO A 290 23.86 0.72 -10.60
C PRO A 290 23.69 1.76 -11.72
N LEU A 291 22.91 1.46 -12.77
CA LEU A 291 22.61 2.37 -13.87
C LEU A 291 21.60 3.48 -13.49
N PHE A 292 20.66 3.21 -12.58
CA PHE A 292 19.52 4.10 -12.32
C PHE A 292 19.23 4.38 -10.83
N SER A 293 20.03 3.80 -9.91
CA SER A 293 20.01 4.02 -8.46
C SER A 293 20.50 5.43 -8.05
N TRP A 294 20.14 6.46 -8.82
CA TRP A 294 20.46 7.88 -8.58
C TRP A 294 19.34 8.77 -9.11
N THR A 295 18.23 8.17 -9.56
CA THR A 295 17.12 8.87 -10.22
C THR A 295 15.86 8.76 -9.38
N PRO A 296 15.01 9.80 -9.35
CA PRO A 296 13.68 9.76 -8.73
C PRO A 296 12.72 8.69 -9.31
N LEU A 297 13.16 7.93 -10.31
CA LEU A 297 12.41 6.88 -10.98
C LEU A 297 12.61 5.50 -10.35
N VAL A 298 13.33 5.40 -9.23
CA VAL A 298 13.44 4.15 -8.44
C VAL A 298 12.15 3.76 -7.72
N HIS A 299 11.23 4.72 -7.58
CA HIS A 299 9.96 4.59 -6.85
C HIS A 299 9.10 3.36 -7.19
N PRO A 300 9.05 2.83 -8.43
CA PRO A 300 8.27 1.63 -8.72
C PRO A 300 8.97 0.31 -8.34
N PHE A 301 10.28 0.32 -8.08
CA PHE A 301 11.08 -0.91 -7.91
C PHE A 301 10.98 -1.58 -6.55
N TYR A 302 10.35 -0.96 -5.53
CA TYR A 302 10.16 -1.60 -4.22
C TYR A 302 9.45 -2.95 -4.35
N TRP A 303 8.53 -3.08 -5.29
CA TRP A 303 7.79 -4.33 -5.54
C TRP A 303 8.69 -5.47 -6.02
N SER A 304 9.76 -5.15 -6.74
CA SER A 304 10.66 -6.14 -7.35
C SER A 304 11.93 -6.42 -6.56
N ASP A 305 12.14 -5.77 -5.42
CA ASP A 305 13.41 -5.79 -4.69
C ASP A 305 13.44 -6.83 -3.54
N ASP A 306 14.53 -7.60 -3.46
CA ASP A 306 14.70 -8.62 -2.40
C ASP A 306 15.05 -8.03 -1.03
N ALA A 307 15.67 -6.85 -0.98
CA ALA A 307 15.90 -6.13 0.28
C ALA A 307 14.58 -5.60 0.88
N VAL A 308 13.52 -5.49 0.07
CA VAL A 308 12.16 -5.17 0.54
C VAL A 308 11.34 -6.44 0.80
N MET A 309 11.16 -7.31 -0.20
CA MET A 309 10.29 -8.49 -0.07
C MET A 309 10.88 -9.57 0.86
N GLY A 310 12.20 -9.62 0.99
CA GLY A 310 12.89 -10.55 1.88
C GLY A 310 12.52 -10.36 3.34
N PRO A 311 12.79 -9.20 3.95
CA PRO A 311 12.39 -8.93 5.33
C PRO A 311 10.89 -9.13 5.59
N ILE A 312 10.03 -8.71 4.67
CA ILE A 312 8.56 -8.88 4.79
C ILE A 312 8.20 -10.37 4.81
N GLY A 313 8.69 -11.16 3.84
CA GLY A 313 8.40 -12.59 3.76
C GLY A 313 8.87 -13.37 4.99
N ARG A 314 10.05 -13.01 5.52
CA ARG A 314 10.59 -13.60 6.76
C ARG A 314 9.75 -13.26 7.99
N SER A 315 9.32 -12.01 8.13
CA SER A 315 8.45 -11.59 9.24
C SER A 315 7.08 -12.26 9.20
N LEU A 316 6.49 -12.41 8.01
CA LEU A 316 5.26 -13.18 7.84
C LEU A 316 5.45 -14.66 8.20
N ALA A 317 6.57 -15.27 7.81
CA ALA A 317 6.87 -16.66 8.17
C ALA A 317 6.99 -16.84 9.69
N ASP A 318 7.65 -15.92 10.38
CA ASP A 318 7.76 -15.96 11.84
C ASP A 318 6.41 -15.74 12.53
N ALA A 319 5.59 -14.82 12.02
CA ALA A 319 4.22 -14.62 12.50
C ALA A 319 3.40 -15.90 12.37
N TRP A 320 3.45 -16.55 11.20
CA TRP A 320 2.69 -17.76 10.92
C TRP A 320 3.11 -18.93 11.82
N ARG A 321 4.41 -19.12 12.06
CA ARG A 321 4.90 -20.15 13.00
C ARG A 321 4.37 -19.95 14.41
N ARG A 322 4.38 -18.71 14.92
CA ARG A 322 3.86 -18.38 16.26
C ARG A 322 2.36 -18.69 16.40
N LEU A 323 1.59 -18.59 15.33
CA LEU A 323 0.18 -19.02 15.32
C LEU A 323 0.04 -20.53 15.47
N GLY A 324 0.96 -21.30 14.88
CA GLY A 324 0.99 -22.76 14.97
C GLY A 324 1.42 -23.29 16.34
N GLU A 325 2.22 -22.54 17.09
CA GLU A 325 2.74 -22.92 18.42
C GLU A 325 1.69 -22.75 19.53
N LYS A 326 0.62 -21.98 19.32
CA LYS A 326 -0.42 -21.72 20.31
C LYS A 326 -1.53 -22.77 20.31
N LYS A 327 -1.25 -23.89 20.97
CA LYS A 327 -2.28 -24.64 21.70
C LYS A 327 -1.69 -25.18 23.01
N PRO A 328 -1.77 -24.44 24.13
CA PRO A 328 -1.54 -25.05 25.44
C PRO A 328 -2.60 -26.15 25.66
N PRO A 329 -2.25 -27.31 26.25
CA PRO A 329 -3.25 -28.27 26.65
C PRO A 329 -4.19 -27.63 27.67
N VAL A 330 -5.50 -27.73 27.43
CA VAL A 330 -6.52 -27.44 28.45
C VAL A 330 -6.19 -28.31 29.66
N PRO A 331 -6.02 -27.75 30.87
CA PRO A 331 -5.83 -28.57 32.06
C PRO A 331 -7.07 -29.45 32.20
N THR A 332 -6.88 -30.76 32.08
CA THR A 332 -7.91 -31.73 32.41
C THR A 332 -8.15 -31.57 33.90
N VAL A 333 -9.25 -30.92 34.28
CA VAL A 333 -9.72 -30.93 35.66
C VAL A 333 -10.06 -32.38 35.95
N ALA A 334 -9.17 -33.06 36.67
CA ALA A 334 -9.45 -34.38 37.20
C ALA A 334 -10.64 -34.26 38.17
N ALA A 335 -11.61 -35.15 37.95
CA ALA A 335 -12.88 -35.24 38.67
C ALA A 335 -12.73 -35.51 40.17
#